data_AF-A0A447TLU5-F1
#
_entry.id   AF-A0A447TLU5-F1
#
_cell.length_a   1.000
_cell.length_b   1.000
_cell.length_c   1.000
_cell.angle_alpha   90.00
_cell.angle_beta   90.00
_cell.angle_gamma   90.00
#
_symmetry.space_group_name_H-M   'P 1'
#
loop_
_entity.id
_entity.type
_entity.pdbx_description
1 polymer ?
#
loop_
_entity_poly.entity_id
_entity_poly.type
_entity_poly.pdbx_seq_one_letter_code
_entity_poly.pdbx_strand_id
1 'polypeptide(L)'
;MTMLLECWRNGWRSLRGHPMRSLLSALGIVIGVAAVIAVIAIVQGLSRSVSENFDRLGANSLSVEAKTELEEALQGRRNRLGWADYRQILRQEGGTAALAASFAPFGDYGATVRYGRRTAFAAVNAVTASYQTVQQAFVREGASYATATTAPGARCA
;
A
#
# COMPACT_ATOMS: atom_id res chain seq x y z
N MET A 1 45.69 -2.83 -36.17
CA MET A 1 44.84 -3.73 -35.35
C MET A 1 45.64 -4.74 -34.53
N THR A 2 46.79 -5.24 -35.00
CA THR A 2 47.65 -6.20 -34.27
C THR A 2 48.26 -5.63 -32.99
N MET A 3 48.72 -4.37 -32.98
CA MET A 3 49.30 -3.74 -31.78
C MET A 3 48.36 -3.70 -30.56
N LEU A 4 47.05 -3.49 -30.76
CA LEU A 4 46.07 -3.50 -29.66
C LEU A 4 45.96 -4.91 -29.04
N LEU A 5 45.99 -5.95 -29.87
CA LEU A 5 46.00 -7.34 -29.41
C LEU A 5 47.30 -7.69 -28.67
N GLU A 6 48.45 -7.21 -29.14
CA GLU A 6 49.75 -7.38 -28.46
C GLU A 6 49.73 -6.75 -27.05
N CYS A 7 49.28 -5.50 -26.94
CA CYS A 7 49.19 -4.79 -25.66
C CYS A 7 48.24 -5.49 -24.68
N TRP A 8 47.07 -5.93 -25.14
CA TRP A 8 46.10 -6.63 -24.31
C TRP A 8 46.62 -8.00 -23.84
N ARG A 9 47.30 -8.73 -24.74
CA ARG A 9 47.95 -10.01 -24.44
C ARG A 9 49.08 -9.86 -23.42
N ASN A 10 49.85 -8.79 -23.51
CA ASN A 10 50.92 -8.49 -22.54
C ASN A 10 50.36 -8.09 -21.17
N GLY A 11 49.30 -7.27 -21.12
CA GLY A 11 48.59 -6.94 -19.88
C GLY A 11 48.07 -8.19 -19.16
N TRP A 12 47.44 -9.12 -19.89
CA TRP A 12 46.94 -10.38 -19.33
C TRP A 12 48.04 -11.27 -18.76
N ARG A 13 49.19 -11.38 -19.45
CA ARG A 13 50.34 -12.13 -18.93
C ARG A 13 50.91 -11.52 -17.66
N SER A 14 50.96 -10.19 -17.58
CA SER A 14 51.47 -9.49 -16.39
C SER A 14 50.58 -9.71 -15.16
N LEU A 15 49.25 -9.70 -15.34
CA LEU A 15 48.27 -10.04 -14.29
C LEU A 15 48.44 -11.49 -13.78
N ARG A 16 48.74 -12.43 -14.69
CA ARG A 16 49.01 -13.85 -14.34
C ARG A 16 50.34 -14.05 -13.61
N GLY A 17 51.29 -13.12 -13.71
CA GLY A 17 52.59 -13.20 -13.03
C GLY A 17 52.51 -12.97 -11.52
N HIS A 18 51.51 -12.21 -11.04
CA HIS A 18 51.32 -11.90 -9.62
C HIS A 18 49.84 -12.08 -9.21
N PRO A 19 49.35 -13.33 -9.17
CA PRO A 19 47.92 -13.62 -9.01
C PRO A 19 47.37 -13.12 -7.66
N MET A 20 48.14 -13.22 -6.58
CA MET A 20 47.68 -12.86 -5.24
C MET A 20 47.43 -11.36 -5.07
N ARG A 21 48.32 -10.53 -5.63
CA ARG A 21 48.20 -9.07 -5.61
C ARG A 21 47.07 -8.59 -6.50
N SER A 22 46.96 -9.15 -7.71
CA SER A 22 45.88 -8.80 -8.64
C SER A 22 44.51 -9.22 -8.12
N LEU A 23 44.41 -10.38 -7.48
CA LEU A 23 43.16 -10.88 -6.92
C LEU A 23 42.67 -10.01 -5.76
N LEU A 24 43.54 -9.67 -4.81
CA LEU A 24 43.18 -8.82 -3.67
C LEU A 24 42.70 -7.44 -4.12
N SER A 25 43.36 -6.81 -5.09
CA SER A 25 42.93 -5.51 -5.62
C SER A 25 41.59 -5.59 -6.35
N ALA A 26 41.38 -6.63 -7.17
CA ALA A 26 40.09 -6.82 -7.85
C ALA A 26 38.95 -7.08 -6.85
N LEU A 27 39.19 -7.92 -5.84
CA LEU A 27 38.22 -8.22 -4.80
C LEU A 27 37.83 -6.97 -4.00
N GLY A 28 38.82 -6.13 -3.66
CA GLY A 28 38.57 -4.85 -2.96
C GLY A 28 37.68 -3.91 -3.77
N ILE A 29 37.93 -3.76 -5.08
CA ILE A 29 37.10 -2.93 -5.96
C ILE A 29 35.68 -3.49 -6.07
N VAL A 30 35.53 -4.80 -6.23
CA VAL A 30 34.20 -5.45 -6.35
C VAL A 30 33.39 -5.26 -5.06
N ILE A 31 33.98 -5.52 -3.89
CA ILE A 31 33.29 -5.34 -2.61
C ILE A 31 32.95 -3.86 -2.37
N GLY A 32 33.88 -2.94 -2.70
CA GLY A 32 33.67 -1.51 -2.54
C GLY A 32 32.52 -0.99 -3.39
N VAL A 33 32.49 -1.32 -4.69
CA VAL A 33 31.42 -0.90 -5.60
C VAL A 33 30.09 -1.57 -5.21
N ALA A 34 30.11 -2.86 -4.82
CA ALA A 34 28.92 -3.56 -4.39
C ALA A 34 28.29 -2.93 -3.13
N ALA A 35 29.10 -2.54 -2.15
CA ALA A 35 28.62 -1.88 -0.93
C ALA A 35 27.95 -0.53 -1.25
N VAL A 36 28.56 0.28 -2.12
CA VAL A 36 28.00 1.58 -2.52
C VAL A 36 26.68 1.41 -3.26
N ILE A 37 26.61 0.47 -4.22
CA ILE A 37 25.36 0.18 -4.96
C ILE A 37 24.27 -0.29 -4.00
N ALA A 38 24.60 -1.18 -3.06
CA ALA A 38 23.65 -1.71 -2.08
C ALA A 38 23.06 -0.59 -1.21
N VAL A 39 23.89 0.32 -0.68
CA VAL A 39 23.43 1.45 0.13
C VAL A 39 22.52 2.37 -0.68
N ILE A 40 22.88 2.70 -1.92
CA ILE A 40 22.04 3.56 -2.77
C ILE A 40 20.68 2.91 -3.04
N ALA A 41 20.65 1.61 -3.33
CA ALA A 41 19.41 0.87 -3.56
C ALA A 41 18.52 0.86 -2.32
N ILE A 42 19.09 0.69 -1.13
CA ILE A 42 18.35 0.73 0.14
C ILE A 42 17.79 2.13 0.39
N VAL A 43 18.59 3.19 0.22
CA VAL A 43 18.15 4.57 0.45
C VAL A 43 17.02 4.94 -0.50
N GLN A 44 17.14 4.62 -1.78
CA GLN A 44 16.11 4.89 -2.78
C GLN A 44 14.84 4.05 -2.52
N GLY A 45 15.00 2.77 -2.18
CA GLY A 45 13.88 1.88 -1.85
C GLY A 45 13.12 2.36 -0.61
N LEU A 46 13.83 2.79 0.43
CA LEU A 46 13.23 3.34 1.64
C LEU A 46 12.51 4.65 1.35
N SER A 47 13.15 5.59 0.64
CA SER A 47 12.52 6.86 0.28
C SER A 47 11.23 6.63 -0.51
N ARG A 48 11.24 5.70 -1.47
CA ARG A 48 10.05 5.33 -2.24
C ARG A 48 8.97 4.70 -1.36
N SER A 49 9.33 3.75 -0.50
CA SER A 49 8.39 3.10 0.42
C SER A 49 7.74 4.11 1.38
N VAL A 50 8.54 5.04 1.91
CA VAL A 50 8.08 6.13 2.77
C VAL A 50 7.13 7.04 2.00
N SER A 51 7.49 7.48 0.79
CA SER A 51 6.60 8.25 -0.08
C SER A 51 5.30 7.51 -0.40
N GLU A 52 5.34 6.23 -0.75
CA GLU A 52 4.14 5.42 -1.01
C GLU A 52 3.25 5.30 0.23
N ASN A 53 3.83 5.19 1.42
CA ASN A 53 3.05 5.17 2.67
C ASN A 53 2.41 6.53 2.96
N PHE A 54 3.11 7.64 2.70
CA PHE A 54 2.53 8.97 2.82
C PHE A 54 1.45 9.24 1.76
N ASP A 55 1.63 8.78 0.52
CA ASP A 55 0.64 8.88 -0.55
C ASP A 55 -0.62 8.07 -0.23
N ARG A 56 -0.47 6.89 0.39
CA ARG A 56 -1.60 6.08 0.89
C ARG A 56 -2.35 6.73 2.04
N LEU A 57 -1.63 7.44 2.91
CA LEU A 57 -2.26 8.20 3.98
C LEU A 57 -3.06 9.38 3.42
N GLY A 58 -2.70 9.86 2.22
CA GLY A 58 -3.42 10.91 1.50
C GLY A 58 -3.39 12.21 2.28
N ALA A 59 -2.68 13.21 1.76
CA ALA A 59 -2.61 14.57 2.34
C ALA A 59 -3.98 15.29 2.48
N ASN A 60 -5.10 14.59 2.26
CA ASN A 60 -6.46 15.08 2.40
C ASN A 60 -7.47 13.98 2.84
N SER A 61 -7.07 13.01 3.67
CA SER A 61 -8.02 12.04 4.24
C SER A 61 -8.42 12.43 5.67
N LEU A 62 -9.67 12.85 5.85
CA LEU A 62 -10.26 13.10 7.17
C LEU A 62 -11.08 11.88 7.59
N SER A 63 -10.55 11.10 8.53
CA SER A 63 -11.27 9.96 9.11
C SER A 63 -12.07 10.42 10.32
N VAL A 64 -13.40 10.38 10.23
CA VAL A 64 -14.31 10.72 11.32
C VAL A 64 -14.86 9.43 11.92
N GLU A 65 -14.50 9.15 13.17
CA GLU A 65 -14.96 7.98 13.91
C GLU A 65 -15.64 8.43 15.21
N ALA A 66 -16.82 7.87 15.50
CA ALA A 66 -17.50 8.10 16.76
C ALA A 66 -16.84 7.27 17.86
N LYS A 67 -15.77 7.79 18.45
CA LYS A 67 -15.22 7.21 19.67
C LYS A 67 -16.14 7.58 20.83
N THR A 68 -16.64 6.56 21.50
CA THR A 68 -17.28 6.73 22.81
C THR A 68 -16.21 6.37 23.84
N GLU A 69 -15.82 7.33 24.68
CA GLU A 69 -14.89 7.04 25.77
C GLU A 69 -15.54 6.08 26.77
N LEU A 70 -14.72 5.23 27.40
CA LEU A 70 -15.22 4.18 28.30
C LEU A 70 -16.05 4.77 29.45
N GLU A 71 -15.65 5.93 29.99
CA GLU A 71 -16.40 6.65 31.02
C GLU A 71 -17.77 7.14 30.54
N GLU A 72 -17.88 7.64 29.31
CA GLU A 72 -19.16 8.09 28.74
C GLU A 72 -20.08 6.91 28.40
N ALA A 73 -19.51 5.79 27.95
CA ALA A 73 -20.25 4.56 27.68
C ALA A 73 -20.88 4.00 28.96
N LEU A 74 -20.16 4.06 30.09
CA LEU A 74 -20.66 3.64 31.41
C LEU A 74 -21.77 4.57 31.92
N GLN A 75 -21.81 5.83 31.48
CA GLN A 75 -22.86 6.81 31.79
C GLN A 75 -24.05 6.73 30.80
N GLY A 76 -24.05 5.77 29.87
CA GLY A 76 -25.11 5.59 28.88
C GLY A 76 -25.11 6.64 27.76
N ARG A 77 -24.12 7.52 27.70
CA ARG A 77 -23.94 8.48 26.61
C ARG A 77 -23.18 7.79 25.49
N ARG A 78 -23.88 7.47 24.41
CA ARG A 78 -23.28 6.85 23.24
C ARG A 78 -23.25 7.85 22.10
N ASN A 79 -22.05 8.27 21.72
CA ASN A 79 -21.89 9.08 20.52
C ASN A 79 -22.17 8.18 19.30
N ARG A 80 -23.14 8.56 18.47
CA ARG A 80 -23.53 7.81 17.29
C ARG A 80 -23.50 8.76 16.10
N LEU A 81 -22.60 8.49 15.16
CA LEU A 81 -22.65 9.10 13.84
C LEU A 81 -23.72 8.38 13.01
N GLY A 82 -24.77 9.12 12.66
CA GLY A 82 -25.86 8.61 11.84
C GLY A 82 -25.68 8.89 10.35
N TRP A 83 -26.55 8.27 9.54
CA TRP A 83 -26.63 8.56 8.11
C TRP A 83 -27.03 10.02 7.81
N ALA A 84 -27.76 10.67 8.72
CA ALA A 84 -28.13 12.07 8.59
C ALA A 84 -26.90 12.99 8.64
N ASP A 85 -25.97 12.74 9.57
CA ASP A 85 -24.75 13.54 9.76
C ASP A 85 -23.82 13.40 8.56
N TYR A 86 -23.68 12.17 8.03
CA TYR A 86 -22.91 11.92 6.80
C TYR A 86 -23.42 12.76 5.62
N ARG A 87 -24.75 12.80 5.41
CA ARG A 87 -25.35 13.61 4.34
C ARG A 87 -25.17 15.11 4.56
N GLN A 88 -25.11 15.57 5.82
CA GLN A 88 -24.91 16.98 6.14
C GLN A 88 -23.47 17.42 5.84
N ILE A 89 -22.48 16.60 6.22
CA ILE A 89 -21.07 16.83 5.90
C ILE A 89 -20.85 16.86 4.38
N LEU A 90 -21.47 15.92 3.65
CA LEU A 90 -21.40 15.87 2.19
C LEU A 90 -21.92 17.15 1.51
N ARG A 91 -22.94 17.79 2.10
CA ARG A 91 -23.55 19.02 1.56
C ARG A 91 -22.73 20.27 1.87
N GLN A 92 -22.03 20.31 2.99
CA GLN A 92 -21.19 21.46 3.38
C GLN A 92 -19.89 21.54 2.56
N GLU A 93 -19.29 20.40 2.21
CA GLU A 93 -17.96 20.34 1.57
C GLU A 93 -17.99 20.40 0.02
N GLY A 94 -19.11 20.81 -0.60
CA GLY A 94 -19.12 21.21 -2.01
C GLY A 94 -18.75 20.16 -3.06
N GLY A 95 -18.81 18.86 -2.74
CA GLY A 95 -18.70 17.77 -3.73
C GLY A 95 -17.30 17.46 -4.27
N THR A 96 -16.25 18.16 -3.81
CA THR A 96 -14.85 17.90 -4.23
C THR A 96 -14.09 16.96 -3.31
N ALA A 97 -14.59 16.71 -2.09
CA ALA A 97 -14.03 15.69 -1.21
C ALA A 97 -14.66 14.33 -1.52
N ALA A 98 -13.84 13.37 -1.96
CA ALA A 98 -14.25 11.97 -2.02
C ALA A 98 -14.48 11.50 -0.57
N LEU A 99 -15.72 11.60 -0.11
CA LEU A 99 -16.11 11.22 1.26
C LEU A 99 -16.52 9.77 1.27
N ALA A 100 -15.68 8.93 1.85
CA ALA A 100 -15.96 7.52 2.06
C ALA A 100 -16.50 7.29 3.48
N ALA A 101 -17.79 7.00 3.59
CA ALA A 101 -18.32 6.43 4.83
C ALA A 101 -18.14 4.91 4.81
N SER A 102 -17.59 4.39 5.90
CA SER A 102 -17.63 2.98 6.25
C SER A 102 -18.44 2.83 7.52
N PHE A 103 -19.47 2.01 7.46
CA PHE A 103 -20.24 1.58 8.61
C PHE A 103 -19.86 0.12 8.88
N ALA A 104 -19.41 -0.17 10.10
CA ALA A 104 -19.22 -1.53 10.59
C ALA A 104 -20.42 -1.91 11.46
N PRO A 105 -21.54 -2.39 10.88
CA PRO A 105 -22.77 -2.66 11.63
C PRO A 105 -22.61 -3.75 12.70
N PHE A 106 -21.55 -4.57 12.62
CA PHE A 106 -21.24 -5.65 13.55
C PHE A 106 -20.01 -5.37 14.44
N GLY A 107 -19.43 -4.16 14.39
CA GLY A 107 -18.13 -3.87 15.00
C GLY A 107 -16.98 -4.62 14.32
N ASP A 108 -15.82 -4.71 14.96
CA ASP A 108 -14.67 -5.50 14.47
C ASP A 108 -14.95 -7.01 14.41
N TYR A 109 -16.07 -7.45 14.98
CA TYR A 109 -16.50 -8.84 14.95
C TYR A 109 -17.22 -9.10 13.62
N GLY A 110 -16.52 -9.79 12.72
CA GLY A 110 -17.06 -10.21 11.45
C GLY A 110 -18.34 -11.05 11.55
N ALA A 111 -18.96 -11.29 10.39
CA ALA A 111 -20.12 -12.16 10.28
C ALA A 111 -19.70 -13.57 9.86
N THR A 112 -20.46 -14.58 10.30
CA THR A 112 -20.32 -15.92 9.72
C THR A 112 -20.93 -15.92 8.33
N VAL A 113 -20.10 -16.05 7.31
CA VAL A 113 -20.50 -16.14 5.90
C VAL A 113 -20.56 -17.62 5.52
N ARG A 114 -21.66 -18.03 4.88
CA ARG A 114 -21.86 -19.41 4.43
C ARG A 114 -21.93 -19.46 2.92
N TYR A 115 -21.02 -20.23 2.31
CA TYR A 115 -21.04 -20.55 0.89
C TYR A 115 -21.28 -22.05 0.73
N GLY A 116 -22.50 -22.41 0.30
CA GLY A 116 -22.94 -23.81 0.20
C GLY A 116 -22.87 -24.54 1.55
N ARG A 117 -22.03 -25.57 1.63
CA ARG A 117 -21.76 -26.36 2.85
C ARG A 117 -20.60 -25.84 3.71
N ARG A 118 -19.88 -24.81 3.26
CA ARG A 118 -18.73 -24.25 3.99
C ARG A 118 -19.16 -22.98 4.73
N THR A 119 -18.89 -22.94 6.02
CA THR A 119 -19.04 -21.75 6.85
C THR A 119 -17.66 -21.18 7.16
N ALA A 120 -17.49 -19.88 6.97
CA ALA A 120 -16.28 -19.16 7.30
C ALA A 120 -16.63 -17.89 8.08
N PHE A 121 -15.74 -17.47 8.97
CA PHE A 121 -15.87 -16.19 9.63
C PHE A 121 -15.18 -15.13 8.79
N ALA A 122 -15.90 -14.05 8.43
CA ALA A 122 -15.36 -12.98 7.60
C ALA A 122 -15.83 -11.61 8.10
N ALA A 123 -14.92 -10.63 8.12
CA ALA A 123 -15.29 -9.25 8.42
C ALA A 123 -16.14 -8.69 7.28
N VAL A 124 -17.33 -8.18 7.61
CA VAL A 124 -18.26 -7.59 6.63
C VAL A 124 -18.40 -6.10 6.95
N ASN A 125 -17.81 -5.27 6.11
CA ASN A 125 -17.87 -3.81 6.21
C ASN A 125 -18.88 -3.26 5.19
N ALA A 126 -19.79 -2.40 5.64
CA ALA A 126 -20.71 -1.70 4.76
C ALA A 126 -20.09 -0.35 4.35
N VAL A 127 -19.76 -0.20 3.07
CA VAL A 127 -19.02 0.97 2.58
C VAL A 127 -19.76 1.68 1.45
N THR A 128 -19.52 2.99 1.30
CA THR A 128 -20.04 3.74 0.14
C THR A 128 -19.23 3.47 -1.13
N ALA A 129 -19.76 3.84 -2.30
CA ALA A 129 -19.09 3.62 -3.60
C ALA A 129 -17.69 4.27 -3.68
N SER A 130 -17.52 5.44 -3.08
CA SER A 130 -16.25 6.18 -3.06
C SER A 130 -15.18 5.57 -2.15
N TYR A 131 -15.49 4.52 -1.37
CA TYR A 131 -14.58 3.94 -0.40
C TYR A 131 -13.27 3.42 -1.00
N GLN A 132 -13.34 2.81 -2.19
CA GLN A 132 -12.15 2.26 -2.83
C GLN A 132 -11.18 3.32 -3.32
N THR A 133 -11.69 4.45 -3.82
CA THR A 133 -10.88 5.58 -4.26
C THR A 133 -10.18 6.24 -3.08
N VAL A 134 -10.86 6.33 -1.93
CA VAL A 134 -10.36 7.01 -0.73
C VAL A 134 -9.38 6.14 0.06
N GLN A 135 -9.70 4.87 0.30
CA GLN A 135 -8.80 3.95 0.99
C GLN A 135 -7.71 3.35 0.09
N GLN A 136 -7.72 3.65 -1.22
CA GLN A 136 -6.85 3.03 -2.22
C GLN A 136 -6.83 1.49 -2.14
N ALA A 137 -7.92 0.91 -1.66
CA ALA A 137 -8.10 -0.53 -1.51
C ALA A 137 -8.71 -1.09 -2.80
N PHE A 138 -7.85 -1.47 -3.74
CA PHE A 138 -8.27 -2.04 -5.01
C PHE A 138 -8.61 -3.52 -4.87
N VAL A 139 -9.71 -3.91 -5.51
CA VAL A 139 -10.16 -5.30 -5.58
C VAL A 139 -9.14 -6.10 -6.40
N ARG A 140 -8.61 -7.20 -5.85
CA ARG A 140 -7.67 -8.09 -6.56
C ARG A 140 -8.37 -8.93 -7.63
N GLU A 141 -9.60 -9.36 -7.38
CA GLU A 141 -10.40 -10.18 -8.29
C GLU A 141 -11.84 -9.69 -8.34
N GLY A 142 -12.35 -9.44 -9.56
CA GLY A 142 -13.72 -8.96 -9.78
C GLY A 142 -13.83 -7.45 -9.95
N ALA A 143 -15.07 -6.97 -10.07
CA ALA A 143 -15.37 -5.56 -10.23
C ALA A 143 -15.68 -4.91 -8.88
N SER A 144 -15.39 -3.62 -8.78
CA SER A 144 -15.72 -2.84 -7.61
C SER A 144 -17.20 -2.54 -7.50
N TYR A 145 -17.69 -2.33 -6.27
CA TYR A 145 -19.06 -1.86 -6.05
C TYR A 145 -19.35 -0.51 -6.75
N ALA A 146 -18.33 0.35 -6.88
CA ALA A 146 -18.41 1.63 -7.59
C ALA A 146 -18.69 1.46 -9.10
N THR A 147 -18.06 0.47 -9.74
CA THR A 147 -18.27 0.17 -11.16
C THR A 147 -19.54 -0.65 -11.39
N ALA A 148 -19.91 -1.53 -10.45
CA ALA A 148 -21.11 -2.36 -10.55
C ALA A 148 -22.42 -1.54 -10.47
N THR A 149 -22.50 -0.52 -9.62
CA THR A 149 -23.73 0.29 -9.48
C THR A 149 -23.97 1.23 -10.67
N THR A 150 -22.92 1.60 -11.41
CA THR A 150 -23.02 2.52 -12.56
C THR A 150 -23.62 1.84 -13.80
N ALA A 151 -23.66 0.50 -13.84
CA ALA A 151 -24.36 -0.24 -14.89
C ALA A 151 -25.83 -0.50 -14.48
N PRO A 152 -26.82 0.03 -15.22
CA PRO A 152 -28.22 -0.26 -14.95
C PRO A 152 -28.50 -1.75 -15.23
N GLY A 153 -28.42 -2.59 -14.19
CA GLY A 153 -28.74 -4.02 -14.26
C GLY A 153 -27.76 -4.98 -13.59
N ALA A 154 -26.67 -4.53 -12.96
CA ALA A 154 -25.74 -5.43 -12.29
C ALA A 154 -26.32 -5.96 -10.98
N ARG A 155 -26.73 -7.24 -10.97
CA ARG A 155 -27.08 -7.96 -9.74
C ARG A 155 -25.78 -8.27 -9.00
N CYS A 156 -25.70 -7.86 -7.74
CA CYS A 156 -24.65 -8.32 -6.83
C CYS A 156 -24.81 -9.83 -6.63
N ALA A 157 -23.79 -10.59 -6.98
CA ALA A 157 -23.67 -12.03 -6.70
C ALA A 157 -22.70 -12.23 -5.52
#